data_AF-A0A0F9PYI9-F1
#
_entry.id   AF-A0A0F9PYI9-F1
#
_cell.length_a   1.000
_cell.length_b   1.000
_cell.length_c   1.000
_cell.angle_alpha   90.00
_cell.angle_beta   90.00
_cell.angle_gamma   90.00
#
_symmetry.space_group_name_H-M   'P 1'
#
loop_
_entity.id
_entity.type
_entity.pdbx_description
1 polymer ?
#
loop_
_entity_poly.entity_id
_entity_poly.type
_entity_poly.pdbx_seq_one_letter_code
_entity_poly.pdbx_strand_id
1 'polypeptide(L)'
;MKTYVVKEADLAGVATDALCTMSIGSKFNHHGLLLDFTKAGVMSTEAEIIAEITTISLAIKIKGGPSIRLLKDIPTHVLFDILNKYRETSKSSYTYAGCLYLPFTRPDLGTLVDPNALVIGMLNIESYQLQVQCGTLTTIDKIGVLPEIDKGPARPLGEHIRFERWERTHSAIGIDTVTELPFGEPKTAMLGYHIHDAVTGVVRDVEVRFDGQIIHDPLSVAQNNLLLHRAGRTPIANYFHVDFNRKGSALPVGVAKSFRQKIYWGTAPAGYDIYTEMVYQLGDKNYV
;
A
#
# COMPACT_ATOMS: atom_id res chain seq x y z
N MET A 1 -11.51 7.90 -18.83
CA MET A 1 -11.14 6.71 -19.62
C MET A 1 -12.01 5.55 -19.13
N LYS A 2 -12.45 4.63 -20.01
CA LYS A 2 -13.30 3.50 -19.60
C LYS A 2 -12.42 2.30 -19.22
N THR A 3 -12.60 1.78 -18.01
CA THR A 3 -11.90 0.61 -17.50
C THR A 3 -12.78 -0.64 -17.54
N TYR A 4 -12.15 -1.81 -17.49
CA TYR A 4 -12.78 -3.12 -17.51
C TYR A 4 -12.05 -4.04 -16.52
N VAL A 5 -12.80 -4.73 -15.68
CA VAL A 5 -12.26 -5.85 -14.89
C VAL A 5 -12.34 -7.10 -15.75
N VAL A 6 -11.21 -7.75 -15.99
CA VAL A 6 -11.12 -8.95 -16.83
C VAL A 6 -10.49 -10.06 -16.02
N LYS A 7 -11.13 -11.22 -15.95
CA LYS A 7 -10.52 -12.40 -15.33
C LYS A 7 -9.43 -12.95 -16.23
N GLU A 8 -8.22 -13.01 -15.71
CA GLU A 8 -7.05 -13.54 -16.42
C GLU A 8 -6.99 -15.07 -16.26
N ALA A 9 -6.81 -15.53 -15.02
CA ALA A 9 -6.78 -16.95 -14.66
C ALA A 9 -6.98 -17.11 -13.14
N ASP A 10 -7.09 -18.36 -12.70
CA ASP A 10 -6.90 -18.70 -11.29
C ASP A 10 -5.42 -18.94 -11.01
N LEU A 11 -4.98 -18.56 -9.82
CA LEU A 11 -3.62 -18.77 -9.35
C LEU A 11 -3.38 -20.27 -9.19
N ALA A 12 -2.32 -20.78 -9.83
CA ALA A 12 -1.97 -22.19 -9.76
C ALA A 12 -1.25 -22.51 -8.43
N GLY A 13 -1.48 -23.73 -7.92
CA GLY A 13 -0.72 -24.26 -6.78
C GLY A 13 -1.17 -23.76 -5.41
N VAL A 14 -2.41 -23.26 -5.28
CA VAL A 14 -3.01 -22.87 -3.98
C VAL A 14 -3.04 -24.07 -3.05
N ALA A 15 -2.15 -24.06 -2.05
CA ALA A 15 -1.97 -25.11 -1.06
C ALA A 15 -1.35 -24.51 0.21
N THR A 16 -1.44 -25.24 1.33
CA THR A 16 -0.82 -24.86 2.61
C THR A 16 0.66 -24.52 2.44
N ASP A 17 1.08 -23.37 2.97
CA ASP A 17 2.44 -22.83 2.96
C ASP A 17 3.06 -22.62 1.56
N ALA A 18 2.25 -22.69 0.50
CA ALA A 18 2.73 -22.53 -0.87
C ALA A 18 2.96 -21.07 -1.26
N LEU A 19 4.05 -20.81 -1.97
CA LEU A 19 4.25 -19.57 -2.71
C LEU A 19 3.66 -19.70 -4.12
N CYS A 20 2.47 -19.15 -4.30
CA CYS A 20 1.77 -19.18 -5.57
C CYS A 20 2.22 -17.99 -6.43
N THR A 21 2.58 -18.24 -7.69
CA THR A 21 3.12 -17.21 -8.59
C THR A 21 2.38 -17.22 -9.92
N MET A 22 2.11 -16.03 -10.47
CA MET A 22 1.50 -15.88 -11.79
C MET A 22 2.07 -14.68 -12.54
N SER A 23 2.25 -14.85 -13.84
CA SER A 23 2.46 -13.73 -14.77
C SER A 23 1.11 -13.21 -15.25
N ILE A 24 0.86 -11.92 -15.03
CA ILE A 24 -0.33 -11.22 -15.51
C ILE A 24 -0.03 -10.67 -16.90
N GLY A 25 -0.99 -10.78 -17.83
CA GLY A 25 -0.84 -10.22 -19.17
C GLY A 25 -0.53 -8.72 -19.17
N SER A 26 0.41 -8.30 -20.01
CA SER A 26 0.90 -6.91 -20.12
C SER A 26 0.42 -6.20 -21.40
N LYS A 27 -0.68 -6.66 -22.00
CA LYS A 27 -1.16 -6.11 -23.27
C LYS A 27 -1.76 -4.70 -23.13
N PHE A 28 -2.37 -4.42 -21.99
CA PHE A 28 -3.18 -3.23 -21.72
C PHE A 28 -2.63 -2.50 -20.50
N ASN A 29 -2.99 -1.23 -20.30
CA ASN A 29 -2.56 -0.52 -19.09
C ASN A 29 -3.44 -0.93 -17.90
N HIS A 30 -2.86 -1.03 -16.70
CA HIS A 30 -3.55 -1.52 -15.50
C HIS A 30 -3.84 -0.40 -14.50
N HIS A 31 -5.11 -0.27 -14.12
CA HIS A 31 -5.59 0.70 -13.14
C HIS A 31 -5.66 0.12 -11.73
N GLY A 32 -5.77 -1.21 -11.63
CA GLY A 32 -5.73 -1.93 -10.36
C GLY A 32 -5.69 -3.44 -10.60
N LEU A 33 -5.64 -4.18 -9.51
CA LEU A 33 -5.70 -5.64 -9.51
C LEU A 33 -6.69 -6.12 -8.45
N LEU A 34 -7.74 -6.81 -8.88
CA LEU A 34 -8.68 -7.47 -7.99
C LEU A 34 -8.29 -8.93 -7.84
N LEU A 35 -8.27 -9.42 -6.61
CA LEU A 35 -8.12 -10.83 -6.26
C LEU A 35 -9.44 -11.32 -5.66
N ASP A 36 -10.01 -12.38 -6.22
CA ASP A 36 -11.17 -13.08 -5.65
C ASP A 36 -10.74 -14.38 -4.96
N PHE A 37 -11.23 -14.60 -3.74
CA PHE A 37 -10.91 -15.75 -2.91
C PHE A 37 -12.19 -16.56 -2.70
N THR A 38 -12.15 -17.83 -3.09
CA THR A 38 -13.28 -18.75 -2.92
C THR A 38 -12.92 -19.93 -2.02
N LYS A 39 -13.97 -20.47 -1.40
CA LYS A 39 -13.99 -21.71 -0.62
C LYS A 39 -15.20 -22.53 -1.06
N ALA A 40 -15.00 -23.76 -1.53
CA ALA A 40 -16.08 -24.66 -1.93
C ALA A 40 -17.15 -24.01 -2.85
N GLY A 41 -16.73 -23.14 -3.76
CA GLY A 41 -17.62 -22.44 -4.69
C GLY A 41 -18.36 -21.21 -4.13
N VAL A 42 -18.08 -20.78 -2.90
CA VAL A 42 -18.58 -19.51 -2.33
C VAL A 42 -17.43 -18.55 -2.02
N MET A 43 -17.74 -17.26 -1.84
CA MET A 43 -16.73 -16.25 -1.48
C MET A 43 -16.24 -16.45 -0.04
N SER A 44 -14.92 -16.34 0.16
CA SER A 44 -14.32 -16.38 1.49
C SER A 44 -14.57 -15.07 2.25
N THR A 45 -14.61 -15.13 3.57
CA THR A 45 -14.71 -13.92 4.40
C THR A 45 -13.36 -13.22 4.49
N GLU A 46 -13.37 -11.92 4.80
CA GLU A 46 -12.12 -11.17 5.03
C GLU A 46 -11.25 -11.82 6.13
N ALA A 47 -11.87 -12.29 7.22
CA ALA A 47 -11.18 -12.95 8.32
C ALA A 47 -10.48 -14.25 7.88
N GLU A 48 -11.14 -15.05 7.03
CA GLU A 48 -10.53 -16.26 6.45
C GLU A 48 -9.36 -15.91 5.54
N ILE A 49 -9.50 -14.87 4.70
CA ILE A 49 -8.41 -14.41 3.83
C ILE A 49 -7.21 -13.94 4.64
N ILE A 50 -7.43 -13.15 5.70
CA ILE A 50 -6.37 -12.67 6.58
C ILE A 50 -5.67 -13.81 7.33
N ALA A 51 -6.43 -14.83 7.77
CA ALA A 51 -5.87 -15.97 8.49
C ALA A 51 -5.07 -16.91 7.58
N GLU A 52 -5.50 -17.09 6.33
CA GLU A 52 -4.98 -18.13 5.44
C GLU A 52 -3.98 -17.60 4.39
N ILE A 53 -3.98 -16.30 4.09
CA ILE A 53 -3.06 -15.68 3.11
C ILE A 53 -2.09 -14.77 3.86
N THR A 54 -0.82 -15.12 3.85
CA THR A 54 0.20 -14.44 4.66
C THR A 54 0.61 -13.11 4.05
N THR A 55 1.17 -13.14 2.83
CA THR A 55 1.69 -11.93 2.17
C THR A 55 1.39 -11.91 0.68
N ILE A 56 1.40 -10.71 0.11
CA ILE A 56 1.26 -10.47 -1.33
C ILE A 56 2.41 -9.59 -1.81
N SER A 57 2.98 -9.99 -2.95
CA SER A 57 4.08 -9.34 -3.64
C SER A 57 3.71 -9.08 -5.09
N LEU A 58 4.09 -7.91 -5.61
CA LEU A 58 3.79 -7.50 -6.98
C LEU A 58 4.99 -6.79 -7.59
N ALA A 59 5.49 -7.30 -8.72
CA ALA A 59 6.68 -6.78 -9.36
C ALA A 59 6.55 -6.69 -10.88
N ILE A 60 7.27 -5.75 -11.46
CA ILE A 60 7.33 -5.49 -12.91
C ILE A 60 8.79 -5.53 -13.34
N LYS A 61 9.05 -6.11 -14.52
CA LYS A 61 10.36 -6.06 -15.18
C LYS A 61 10.22 -5.29 -16.47
N ILE A 62 10.98 -4.20 -16.60
CA ILE A 62 11.08 -3.47 -17.87
C ILE A 62 12.08 -4.19 -18.76
N LYS A 63 11.74 -4.39 -20.04
CA LYS A 63 12.61 -5.02 -21.03
C LYS A 63 13.94 -4.27 -21.14
N GLY A 64 15.05 -4.96 -20.83
CA GLY A 64 16.38 -4.36 -20.80
C GLY A 64 16.60 -3.33 -19.68
N GLY A 65 15.66 -3.22 -18.74
CA GLY A 65 15.68 -2.25 -17.65
C GLY A 65 15.63 -2.89 -16.26
N PRO A 66 15.39 -2.09 -15.21
CA PRO A 66 15.31 -2.58 -13.83
C PRO A 66 14.04 -3.41 -13.58
N SER A 67 14.08 -4.20 -12.51
CA SER A 67 12.86 -4.73 -11.89
C SER A 67 12.37 -3.75 -10.83
N ILE A 68 11.08 -3.48 -10.83
CA ILE A 68 10.40 -2.55 -9.93
C ILE A 68 9.42 -3.37 -9.08
N ARG A 69 9.54 -3.28 -7.76
CA ARG A 69 8.57 -3.88 -6.83
C ARG A 69 7.52 -2.83 -6.48
N LEU A 70 6.26 -3.13 -6.78
CA LEU A 70 5.13 -2.30 -6.40
C LEU A 70 4.68 -2.64 -4.98
N LEU A 71 4.64 -3.93 -4.65
CA LEU A 71 4.36 -4.46 -3.32
C LEU A 71 5.46 -5.48 -2.98
N LYS A 72 6.00 -5.44 -1.76
CA LYS A 72 6.99 -6.41 -1.29
C LYS A 72 6.56 -7.04 0.03
N ASP A 73 6.11 -8.28 -0.05
CA ASP A 73 5.81 -9.18 1.06
C ASP A 73 4.88 -8.52 2.08
N ILE A 74 3.85 -7.85 1.58
CA ILE A 74 2.94 -7.06 2.40
C ILE A 74 1.90 -7.99 3.00
N PRO A 75 1.72 -7.99 4.34
CA PRO A 75 0.72 -8.83 4.97
C PRO A 75 -0.69 -8.52 4.48
N THR A 76 -1.50 -9.55 4.29
CA THR A 76 -2.83 -9.39 3.67
C THR A 76 -3.76 -8.49 4.48
N HIS A 77 -3.70 -8.54 5.82
CA HIS A 77 -4.47 -7.65 6.69
C HIS A 77 -4.14 -6.17 6.47
N VAL A 78 -2.87 -5.85 6.23
CA VAL A 78 -2.39 -4.49 5.97
C VAL A 78 -2.97 -3.95 4.66
N LEU A 79 -3.06 -4.80 3.63
CA LEU A 79 -3.66 -4.41 2.35
C LEU A 79 -5.15 -4.12 2.50
N PHE A 80 -5.90 -4.93 3.26
CA PHE A 80 -7.30 -4.64 3.58
C PHE A 80 -7.44 -3.34 4.37
N ASP A 81 -6.66 -3.19 5.44
CA ASP A 81 -6.75 -2.06 6.35
C ASP A 81 -6.39 -0.74 5.67
N ILE A 82 -5.31 -0.71 4.90
CA ILE A 82 -4.80 0.53 4.32
C ILE A 82 -5.45 0.83 2.96
N LEU A 83 -5.42 -0.13 2.03
CA LEU A 83 -5.86 0.13 0.66
C LEU A 83 -7.38 0.15 0.52
N ASN A 84 -8.11 -0.70 1.27
CA ASN A 84 -9.56 -0.81 1.13
C ASN A 84 -10.36 -0.05 2.21
N LYS A 85 -9.85 0.07 3.44
CA LYS A 85 -10.60 0.71 4.55
C LYS A 85 -10.14 2.14 4.83
N TYR A 86 -8.84 2.35 5.06
CA TYR A 86 -8.29 3.64 5.48
C TYR A 86 -8.50 4.72 4.41
N ARG A 87 -8.26 4.38 3.14
CA ARG A 87 -8.37 5.30 1.99
C ARG A 87 -9.81 5.49 1.48
N GLU A 88 -10.78 4.63 1.86
CA GLU A 88 -12.17 4.71 1.39
C GLU A 88 -13.15 5.00 2.55
N THR A 89 -13.45 6.28 2.81
CA THR A 89 -14.37 6.68 3.90
C THR A 89 -15.83 6.28 3.73
N SER A 90 -16.29 6.10 2.50
CA SER A 90 -17.71 5.79 2.23
C SER A 90 -18.10 4.34 2.52
N LYS A 91 -17.16 3.50 2.97
CA LYS A 91 -17.35 2.04 3.03
C LYS A 91 -16.92 1.38 4.32
N SER A 92 -16.72 2.13 5.41
CA SER A 92 -16.30 1.56 6.70
C SER A 92 -17.24 0.48 7.26
N SER A 93 -18.46 0.34 6.72
CA SER A 93 -19.44 -0.71 7.07
C SER A 93 -19.69 -1.76 5.98
N TYR A 94 -19.07 -1.64 4.80
CA TYR A 94 -19.26 -2.58 3.68
C TYR A 94 -18.05 -3.49 3.53
N THR A 95 -18.20 -4.76 3.94
CA THR A 95 -17.17 -5.79 3.73
C THR A 95 -17.36 -6.44 2.37
N TYR A 96 -16.38 -6.29 1.48
CA TYR A 96 -16.35 -6.99 0.20
C TYR A 96 -15.97 -8.46 0.40
N ALA A 97 -16.96 -9.31 0.66
CA ALA A 97 -16.71 -10.74 0.83
C ALA A 97 -15.96 -11.31 -0.38
N GLY A 98 -14.85 -11.98 -0.11
CA GLY A 98 -14.04 -12.69 -1.10
C GLY A 98 -13.11 -11.81 -1.90
N CYS A 99 -13.03 -10.50 -1.68
CA CYS A 99 -12.37 -9.60 -2.62
C CYS A 99 -11.30 -8.72 -1.97
N LEU A 100 -10.08 -8.76 -2.50
CA LEU A 100 -9.02 -7.79 -2.20
C LEU A 100 -8.68 -6.99 -3.46
N TYR A 101 -8.91 -5.68 -3.43
CA TYR A 101 -8.53 -4.78 -4.51
C TYR A 101 -7.22 -4.06 -4.20
N LEU A 102 -6.34 -3.99 -5.19
CA LEU A 102 -5.06 -3.28 -5.16
C LEU A 102 -5.15 -2.11 -6.16
N PRO A 103 -5.51 -0.90 -5.71
CA PRO A 103 -5.62 0.26 -6.60
C PRO A 103 -4.24 0.77 -7.02
N PHE A 104 -4.00 0.90 -8.33
CA PHE A 104 -2.84 1.65 -8.83
C PHE A 104 -3.20 3.10 -9.08
N THR A 105 -4.34 3.33 -9.74
CA THR A 105 -4.92 4.67 -9.81
C THR A 105 -5.56 5.04 -8.48
N ARG A 106 -5.25 6.22 -7.98
CA ARG A 106 -5.65 6.66 -6.65
C ARG A 106 -6.52 7.92 -6.72
N PRO A 107 -7.86 7.76 -6.76
CA PRO A 107 -8.78 8.90 -6.86
C PRO A 107 -8.70 9.83 -5.63
N ASP A 108 -8.21 9.32 -4.49
CA ASP A 108 -8.01 10.07 -3.26
C ASP A 108 -6.80 11.02 -3.28
N LEU A 109 -5.97 11.01 -4.33
CA LEU A 109 -4.86 11.95 -4.51
C LEU A 109 -5.29 13.31 -5.11
N GLY A 110 -6.55 13.45 -5.52
CA GLY A 110 -7.09 14.72 -6.02
C GLY A 110 -6.35 15.25 -7.24
N THR A 111 -6.06 16.55 -7.26
CA THR A 111 -5.48 17.28 -8.42
C THR A 111 -3.95 17.18 -8.55
N LEU A 112 -3.25 16.54 -7.61
CA LEU A 112 -1.78 16.48 -7.63
C LEU A 112 -1.23 15.71 -8.81
N VAL A 113 -1.83 14.55 -9.01
CA VAL A 113 -1.43 13.56 -9.97
C VAL A 113 -2.70 13.33 -10.74
N ASP A 114 -2.67 13.52 -12.06
CA ASP A 114 -3.75 12.98 -12.89
C ASP A 114 -3.91 11.52 -12.45
N PRO A 115 -5.07 11.09 -11.91
CA PRO A 115 -5.18 9.71 -11.42
C PRO A 115 -4.83 8.69 -12.50
N ASN A 116 -4.95 9.07 -13.78
CA ASN A 116 -4.48 8.27 -14.90
C ASN A 116 -2.95 8.23 -15.03
N ALA A 117 -2.19 9.20 -14.53
CA ALA A 117 -0.72 9.18 -14.51
C ALA A 117 -0.16 8.04 -13.64
N LEU A 118 -0.91 7.58 -12.63
CA LEU A 118 -0.57 6.42 -11.80
C LEU A 118 -0.99 5.07 -12.38
N VAL A 119 -1.55 5.04 -13.59
CA VAL A 119 -1.77 3.76 -14.26
C VAL A 119 -0.42 3.07 -14.41
N ILE A 120 -0.42 1.76 -14.28
CA ILE A 120 0.73 0.96 -14.67
C ILE A 120 0.70 0.79 -16.19
N GLY A 121 1.48 1.62 -16.87
CA GLY A 121 1.69 1.54 -18.31
C GLY A 121 2.50 0.30 -18.67
N MET A 122 2.01 -0.49 -19.62
CA MET A 122 2.60 -1.79 -19.95
C MET A 122 3.50 -1.81 -21.19
N LEU A 123 3.76 -0.66 -21.81
CA LEU A 123 4.68 -0.60 -22.95
C LEU A 123 6.10 -0.98 -22.49
N ASN A 124 6.73 -1.90 -23.23
CA ASN A 124 8.06 -2.44 -22.94
C ASN A 124 8.19 -3.19 -21.60
N ILE A 125 7.07 -3.65 -21.02
CA ILE A 125 7.11 -4.54 -19.86
C ILE A 125 7.38 -5.98 -20.32
N GLU A 126 8.47 -6.55 -19.81
CA GLU A 126 8.89 -7.93 -20.07
C GLU A 126 8.14 -8.92 -19.19
N SER A 127 7.95 -8.60 -17.91
CA SER A 127 7.15 -9.42 -17.00
C SER A 127 6.37 -8.55 -16.02
N TYR A 128 5.15 -8.98 -15.69
CA TYR A 128 4.34 -8.45 -14.61
C TYR A 128 3.90 -9.63 -13.74
N GLN A 129 4.42 -9.69 -12.51
CA GLN A 129 4.37 -10.89 -11.67
C GLN A 129 3.65 -10.62 -10.37
N LEU A 130 2.63 -11.43 -10.09
CA LEU A 130 1.97 -11.55 -8.81
C LEU A 130 2.53 -12.76 -8.06
N GLN A 131 2.79 -12.57 -6.77
CA GLN A 131 3.16 -13.62 -5.83
C GLN A 131 2.24 -13.54 -4.62
N VAL A 132 1.69 -14.67 -4.22
CA VAL A 132 0.82 -14.80 -3.04
C VAL A 132 1.37 -15.93 -2.19
N GLN A 133 1.77 -15.61 -0.96
CA GLN A 133 2.17 -16.60 0.04
C GLN A 133 0.93 -17.08 0.79
N CYS A 134 0.58 -18.34 0.59
CA CYS A 134 -0.41 -19.03 1.42
C CYS A 134 0.23 -19.39 2.77
N GLY A 135 -0.54 -19.26 3.85
CA GLY A 135 -0.20 -19.82 5.16
C GLY A 135 -0.87 -21.18 5.33
N THR A 136 -1.37 -21.46 6.54
CA THR A 136 -2.20 -22.64 6.79
C THR A 136 -3.58 -22.48 6.16
N LEU A 137 -3.77 -23.02 4.96
CA LEU A 137 -5.07 -23.06 4.30
C LEU A 137 -6.00 -24.05 5.00
N THR A 138 -7.22 -23.61 5.30
CA THR A 138 -8.27 -24.46 5.86
C THR A 138 -9.55 -24.45 5.02
N THR A 139 -9.80 -23.36 4.31
CA THR A 139 -11.04 -23.15 3.56
C THR A 139 -10.80 -22.65 2.14
N ILE A 140 -9.80 -21.78 1.92
CA ILE A 140 -9.56 -21.18 0.61
C ILE A 140 -9.01 -22.23 -0.34
N ASP A 141 -9.71 -22.46 -1.45
CA ASP A 141 -9.34 -23.44 -2.47
C ASP A 141 -8.93 -22.79 -3.80
N LYS A 142 -9.23 -21.50 -3.98
CA LYS A 142 -8.99 -20.81 -5.23
C LYS A 142 -8.85 -19.30 -5.03
N ILE A 143 -7.89 -18.75 -5.78
CA ILE A 143 -7.61 -17.32 -5.85
C ILE A 143 -7.65 -16.95 -7.32
N GLY A 144 -8.65 -16.20 -7.78
CA GLY A 144 -8.66 -15.68 -9.14
C GLY A 144 -8.04 -14.30 -9.22
N VAL A 145 -7.49 -14.00 -10.41
CA VAL A 145 -6.72 -12.80 -10.67
C VAL A 145 -7.42 -12.01 -11.76
N LEU A 146 -7.91 -10.82 -11.39
CA LEU A 146 -8.75 -9.97 -12.23
C LEU A 146 -8.15 -8.57 -12.34
N PRO A 147 -7.23 -8.34 -13.30
CA PRO A 147 -6.75 -6.99 -13.58
C PRO A 147 -7.88 -6.05 -14.03
N GLU A 148 -7.84 -4.81 -13.53
CA GLU A 148 -8.62 -3.71 -14.08
C GLU A 148 -7.80 -2.99 -15.13
N ILE A 149 -8.27 -2.99 -16.38
CA ILE A 149 -7.52 -2.51 -17.54
C ILE A 149 -8.27 -1.46 -18.35
N ASP A 150 -7.53 -0.60 -19.05
CA ASP A 150 -8.05 0.13 -20.21
C ASP A 150 -7.63 -0.54 -21.51
N LYS A 151 -8.55 -0.63 -22.48
CA LYS A 151 -8.26 -1.21 -23.81
C LYS A 151 -7.62 -0.21 -24.78
N GLY A 152 -7.02 0.86 -24.26
CA GLY A 152 -6.30 1.84 -25.06
C GLY A 152 -4.93 1.32 -25.49
N PRO A 153 -4.19 2.11 -26.29
CA PRO A 153 -2.79 1.81 -26.58
C PRO A 153 -1.97 1.69 -25.28
N ALA A 154 -1.10 0.68 -25.20
CA ALA A 154 -0.17 0.56 -24.09
C ALA A 154 0.76 1.79 -24.06
N ARG A 155 0.92 2.39 -22.88
CA ARG A 155 1.82 3.53 -22.65
C ARG A 155 3.03 3.12 -21.81
N PRO A 156 4.14 3.87 -21.85
CA PRO A 156 5.26 3.64 -20.94
C PRO A 156 4.81 3.63 -19.48
N LEU A 157 5.52 2.89 -18.63
CA LEU A 157 5.40 3.03 -17.19
C LEU A 157 5.72 4.48 -16.81
N GLY A 158 4.78 5.12 -16.10
CA GLY A 158 4.93 6.48 -15.60
C GLY A 158 5.09 6.50 -14.09
N GLU A 159 4.46 7.50 -13.48
CA GLU A 159 4.36 7.60 -12.03
C GLU A 159 3.72 6.33 -11.47
N HIS A 160 4.24 5.82 -10.36
CA HIS A 160 3.72 4.61 -9.73
C HIS A 160 3.92 4.67 -8.22
N ILE A 161 3.04 3.98 -7.50
CA ILE A 161 3.14 3.84 -6.05
C ILE A 161 3.91 2.56 -5.74
N ARG A 162 4.85 2.64 -4.79
CA ARG A 162 5.41 1.49 -4.11
C ARG A 162 4.94 1.48 -2.67
N PHE A 163 4.57 0.30 -2.21
CA PHE A 163 4.18 0.00 -0.84
C PHE A 163 5.22 -0.91 -0.23
N GLU A 164 5.89 -0.43 0.82
CA GLU A 164 7.04 -1.11 1.42
C GLU A 164 6.86 -1.25 2.93
N ARG A 165 7.35 -2.36 3.46
CA ARG A 165 7.35 -2.69 4.88
C ARG A 165 8.73 -2.48 5.48
N TRP A 166 8.77 -1.85 6.65
CA TRP A 166 9.96 -1.58 7.44
C TRP A 166 9.76 -2.16 8.84
N GLU A 167 10.34 -3.33 9.08
CA GLU A 167 10.28 -3.97 10.40
C GLU A 167 11.18 -3.21 11.39
N ARG A 168 10.69 -3.01 12.61
CA ARG A 168 11.37 -2.26 13.65
C ARG A 168 11.32 -3.01 14.97
N THR A 169 12.44 -2.95 15.70
CA THR A 169 12.53 -3.46 17.06
C THR A 169 12.64 -2.30 18.03
N HIS A 170 11.61 -2.11 18.85
CA HIS A 170 11.61 -1.24 20.01
C HIS A 170 10.80 -1.94 21.10
N SER A 171 11.23 -1.87 22.35
CA SER A 171 10.61 -2.62 23.44
C SER A 171 10.53 -1.84 24.75
N ALA A 172 10.38 -0.53 24.65
CA ALA A 172 10.32 0.37 25.78
C ALA A 172 9.16 1.38 25.64
N ILE A 173 8.71 1.89 26.78
CA ILE A 173 7.91 3.13 26.83
C ILE A 173 8.88 4.29 26.59
N GLY A 174 8.45 5.31 25.86
CA GLY A 174 9.27 6.49 25.57
C GLY A 174 9.39 6.76 24.09
N ILE A 175 10.55 7.26 23.66
CA ILE A 175 10.75 7.75 22.30
C ILE A 175 11.56 6.73 21.51
N ASP A 176 11.03 6.30 20.38
CA ASP A 176 11.83 5.70 19.31
C ASP A 176 12.11 6.74 18.24
N THR A 177 13.36 6.83 17.77
CA THR A 177 13.77 7.74 16.70
C THR A 177 14.09 6.91 15.45
N VAL A 178 13.39 7.21 14.37
CA VAL A 178 13.54 6.54 13.08
C VAL A 178 14.16 7.52 12.09
N THR A 179 15.28 7.10 11.48
CA THR A 179 16.02 7.92 10.49
C THR A 179 16.27 7.20 9.18
N GLU A 180 15.80 5.96 9.06
CA GLU A 180 16.13 5.04 7.98
C GLU A 180 15.04 4.92 6.91
N LEU A 181 13.89 5.60 7.08
CA LEU A 181 12.84 5.63 6.06
C LEU A 181 13.34 6.25 4.75
N PRO A 182 12.80 5.88 3.59
CA PRO A 182 13.40 6.23 2.30
C PRO A 182 13.26 7.72 1.99
N PHE A 183 14.39 8.37 1.69
CA PHE A 183 14.47 9.75 1.19
C PHE A 183 15.69 9.93 0.29
N GLY A 184 15.76 11.04 -0.46
CA GLY A 184 16.91 11.42 -1.28
C GLY A 184 16.97 10.78 -2.66
N GLU A 185 16.06 9.87 -3.01
CA GLU A 185 15.93 9.36 -4.38
C GLU A 185 15.24 10.42 -5.27
N PRO A 186 15.88 10.92 -6.35
CA PRO A 186 15.27 11.94 -7.19
C PRO A 186 13.88 11.54 -7.72
N LYS A 187 13.00 12.52 -7.87
CA LYS A 187 11.62 12.32 -8.39
C LYS A 187 10.78 11.35 -7.56
N THR A 188 10.93 11.39 -6.24
CA THR A 188 10.10 10.63 -5.29
C THR A 188 9.38 11.54 -4.29
N ALA A 189 8.17 11.14 -3.92
CA ALA A 189 7.41 11.77 -2.85
C ALA A 189 6.72 10.72 -1.96
N MET A 190 6.54 11.06 -0.69
CA MET A 190 5.85 10.22 0.28
C MET A 190 4.40 10.70 0.44
N LEU A 191 3.45 9.79 0.20
CA LEU A 191 2.01 10.06 0.45
C LEU A 191 1.70 9.99 1.94
N GLY A 192 2.37 9.08 2.64
CA GLY A 192 2.21 8.85 4.06
C GLY A 192 2.84 7.53 4.48
N TYR A 193 2.70 7.21 5.75
CA TYR A 193 3.07 5.92 6.29
C TYR A 193 2.21 5.55 7.50
N HIS A 194 2.22 4.27 7.83
CA HIS A 194 1.34 3.65 8.80
C HIS A 194 2.19 2.86 9.78
N ILE A 195 2.22 3.28 11.04
CA ILE A 195 2.90 2.57 12.11
C ILE A 195 1.90 1.57 12.66
N HIS A 196 2.23 0.28 12.56
CA HIS A 196 1.38 -0.81 13.00
C HIS A 196 2.03 -1.56 14.15
N ASP A 197 1.28 -1.75 15.24
CA ASP A 197 1.61 -2.73 16.27
C ASP A 197 0.39 -3.59 16.56
N ALA A 198 0.50 -4.88 16.21
CA ALA A 198 -0.59 -5.84 16.35
C ALA A 198 -0.78 -6.36 17.78
N VAL A 199 0.12 -6.06 18.72
CA VAL A 199 0.25 -6.82 19.98
C VAL A 199 -0.09 -5.98 21.20
N THR A 200 0.73 -5.00 21.58
CA THR A 200 0.58 -4.30 22.88
C THR A 200 0.94 -2.82 22.89
N GLY A 201 1.76 -2.37 21.95
CA GLY A 201 2.25 -1.00 21.94
C GLY A 201 1.16 -0.02 21.55
N VAL A 202 1.18 1.13 22.23
CA VAL A 202 0.25 2.22 21.98
C VAL A 202 1.08 3.44 21.64
N VAL A 203 1.00 3.87 20.38
CA VAL A 203 1.56 5.16 19.95
C VAL A 203 0.72 6.27 20.57
N ARG A 204 1.36 7.19 21.28
CA ARG A 204 0.72 8.37 21.88
C ARG A 204 0.64 9.52 20.86
N ASP A 205 1.76 9.79 20.21
CA ASP A 205 1.93 10.83 19.20
C ASP A 205 3.18 10.56 18.35
N VAL A 206 3.30 11.27 17.23
CA VAL A 206 4.43 11.16 16.29
C VAL A 206 4.85 12.56 15.85
N GLU A 207 6.16 12.85 15.90
CA GLU A 207 6.75 14.07 15.35
C GLU A 207 7.53 13.72 14.09
N VAL A 208 7.37 14.49 13.02
CA VAL A 208 8.16 14.32 11.79
C VAL A 208 8.90 15.60 11.47
N ARG A 209 10.20 15.44 11.24
CA ARG A 209 11.09 16.49 10.76
C ARG A 209 11.66 16.17 9.40
N PHE A 210 11.63 17.18 8.55
CA PHE A 210 12.18 17.19 7.20
C PHE A 210 13.14 18.37 7.09
N ASP A 211 14.42 18.11 6.82
CA ASP A 211 15.47 19.15 6.79
C ASP A 211 15.48 20.05 8.03
N GLY A 212 15.27 19.44 9.20
CA GLY A 212 15.23 20.09 10.51
C GLY A 212 13.91 20.77 10.87
N GLN A 213 13.02 21.00 9.89
CA GLN A 213 11.71 21.61 10.09
C GLN A 213 10.67 20.58 10.50
N ILE A 214 9.79 20.91 11.45
CA ILE A 214 8.65 20.06 11.80
C ILE A 214 7.62 20.17 10.68
N ILE A 215 7.26 19.03 10.09
CA ILE A 215 6.23 18.92 9.05
C ILE A 215 5.00 18.13 9.51
N HIS A 216 5.11 17.45 10.65
CA HIS A 216 4.01 16.82 11.35
C HIS A 216 4.25 17.01 12.85
N ASP A 217 3.39 17.81 13.49
CA ASP A 217 3.45 18.05 14.93
C ASP A 217 3.08 16.79 15.71
N PRO A 218 3.62 16.61 16.94
CA PRO A 218 3.25 15.52 17.84
C PRO A 218 1.81 15.69 18.35
N LEU A 219 0.85 15.35 17.49
CA LEU A 219 -0.56 15.33 17.80
C LEU A 219 -0.90 14.05 18.54
N SER A 220 -1.71 14.16 19.60
CA SER A 220 -2.29 12.97 20.22
C SER A 220 -3.08 12.15 19.20
N VAL A 221 -3.20 10.83 19.42
CA VAL A 221 -3.99 9.93 18.56
C VAL A 221 -5.38 10.49 18.23
N ALA A 222 -6.09 11.02 19.22
CA ALA A 222 -7.43 11.58 19.03
C ALA A 222 -7.42 12.82 18.11
N GLN A 223 -6.45 13.72 18.27
CA GLN A 223 -6.29 14.90 17.42
C GLN A 223 -5.92 14.51 16.00
N ASN A 224 -4.98 13.57 15.82
CA ASN A 224 -4.60 13.08 14.51
C ASN A 224 -5.79 12.41 13.80
N ASN A 225 -6.50 11.51 14.48
CA ASN A 225 -7.68 10.83 13.95
C ASN A 225 -8.80 11.80 13.54
N LEU A 226 -9.01 12.89 14.28
CA LEU A 226 -9.94 13.94 13.88
C LEU A 226 -9.52 14.60 12.55
N LEU A 227 -8.24 14.91 12.37
CA LEU A 227 -7.74 15.50 11.12
C LEU A 227 -7.82 14.52 9.94
N LEU A 228 -7.56 13.23 10.19
CA LEU A 228 -7.71 12.15 9.21
C LEU A 228 -9.17 12.01 8.77
N HIS A 229 -10.10 11.99 9.72
CA HIS A 229 -11.53 11.91 9.42
C HIS A 229 -12.01 13.11 8.59
N ARG A 230 -11.56 14.33 8.93
CA ARG A 230 -11.83 15.55 8.14
C ARG A 230 -11.26 15.50 6.72
N ALA A 231 -10.18 14.74 6.51
CA ALA A 231 -9.59 14.51 5.20
C ALA A 231 -10.24 13.34 4.44
N GLY A 232 -11.34 12.78 4.94
CA GLY A 232 -12.00 11.65 4.31
C GLY A 232 -11.21 10.35 4.44
N ARG A 233 -10.54 10.12 5.58
CA ARG A 233 -9.90 8.84 5.95
C ARG A 233 -10.66 8.13 7.08
N THR A 234 -10.55 6.81 7.13
CA THR A 234 -11.10 5.97 8.21
C THR A 234 -9.94 5.49 9.08
N PRO A 235 -9.72 6.04 10.30
CA PRO A 235 -8.67 5.55 11.20
C PRO A 235 -8.86 4.06 11.49
N ILE A 236 -7.77 3.28 11.41
CA ILE A 236 -7.80 1.84 11.66
C ILE A 236 -7.22 1.55 13.04
N ALA A 237 -7.84 0.63 13.78
CA ALA A 237 -7.33 0.17 15.06
C ALA A 237 -5.90 -0.38 14.91
N ASN A 238 -5.06 -0.23 15.94
CA ASN A 238 -3.67 -0.68 15.96
C ASN A 238 -2.72 0.06 14.99
N TYR A 239 -3.21 1.10 14.29
CA TYR A 239 -2.37 1.96 13.46
C TYR A 239 -2.29 3.40 13.99
N PHE A 240 -1.11 3.99 13.86
CA PHE A 240 -0.96 5.44 13.80
C PHE A 240 -0.60 5.84 12.37
N HIS A 241 -1.44 6.67 11.76
CA HIS A 241 -1.25 7.11 10.37
C HIS A 241 -0.64 8.51 10.31
N VAL A 242 0.47 8.64 9.58
CA VAL A 242 1.02 9.94 9.18
C VAL A 242 0.68 10.14 7.71
N ASP A 243 -0.32 10.97 7.44
CA ASP A 243 -0.83 11.23 6.09
C ASP A 243 -0.40 12.63 5.62
N PHE A 244 0.55 12.67 4.68
CA PHE A 244 0.96 13.91 4.03
C PHE A 244 -0.07 14.32 2.96
N ASN A 245 -0.83 13.35 2.44
CA ASN A 245 -1.86 13.53 1.44
C ASN A 245 -3.27 13.83 1.98
N ARG A 246 -3.36 14.54 3.11
CA ARG A 246 -4.65 14.97 3.67
C ARG A 246 -5.35 16.05 2.84
N LYS A 247 -4.60 16.86 2.10
CA LYS A 247 -5.13 17.97 1.29
C LYS A 247 -4.92 17.77 -0.22
N GLY A 248 -4.62 16.54 -0.64
CA GLY A 248 -4.10 16.35 -1.99
C GLY A 248 -2.74 17.01 -2.11
N SER A 249 -1.75 16.67 -1.26
CA SER A 249 -0.32 16.99 -1.44
C SER A 249 0.55 15.80 -1.05
N ALA A 250 1.69 15.58 -1.71
CA ALA A 250 2.67 14.56 -1.32
C ALA A 250 3.93 15.25 -0.80
N LEU A 251 4.63 14.66 0.17
CA LEU A 251 5.87 15.24 0.70
C LEU A 251 7.02 14.93 -0.27
N PRO A 252 7.68 15.92 -0.90
CA PRO A 252 8.76 15.67 -1.86
C PRO A 252 10.05 15.23 -1.15
N VAL A 253 10.19 13.92 -0.91
CA VAL A 253 11.33 13.36 -0.18
C VAL A 253 12.60 13.19 -1.03
N GLY A 254 12.49 13.30 -2.36
CA GLY A 254 13.64 13.09 -3.25
C GLY A 254 14.74 14.14 -3.19
N VAL A 255 14.46 15.33 -2.63
CA VAL A 255 15.45 16.41 -2.43
C VAL A 255 15.88 16.59 -0.98
N ALA A 256 15.36 15.75 -0.08
CA ALA A 256 15.61 15.83 1.35
C ALA A 256 17.08 15.55 1.68
N LYS A 257 17.65 16.33 2.61
CA LYS A 257 18.95 16.03 3.22
C LYS A 257 18.80 15.22 4.51
N SER A 258 17.64 15.31 5.14
CA SER A 258 17.31 14.56 6.35
C SER A 258 15.81 14.32 6.48
N PHE A 259 15.48 13.09 6.88
CA PHE A 259 14.15 12.70 7.32
C PHE A 259 14.28 12.07 8.71
N ARG A 260 13.56 12.60 9.70
CA ARG A 260 13.56 12.06 11.05
C ARG A 260 12.14 11.99 11.57
N GLN A 261 11.81 10.85 12.15
CA GLN A 261 10.58 10.64 12.87
C GLN A 261 10.88 10.31 14.33
N LYS A 262 10.07 10.83 15.24
CA LYS A 262 10.02 10.39 16.63
C LYS A 262 8.65 9.78 16.90
N ILE A 263 8.63 8.56 17.40
CA ILE A 263 7.42 7.85 17.81
C ILE A 263 7.42 7.84 19.33
N TYR A 264 6.37 8.42 19.92
CA TYR A 264 6.22 8.46 21.36
C TYR A 264 5.29 7.34 21.78
N TRP A 265 5.83 6.31 22.41
CA TRP A 265 5.12 5.14 22.89
C TRP A 265 4.59 5.38 24.30
N GLY A 266 3.27 5.30 24.48
CA GLY A 266 2.62 5.27 25.79
C GLY A 266 2.61 3.86 26.41
N THR A 267 2.72 2.83 25.58
CA THR A 267 2.94 1.44 25.98
C THR A 267 4.00 0.84 25.07
N ALA A 268 4.92 0.07 25.65
CA ALA A 268 6.03 -0.53 24.92
C ALA A 268 5.50 -1.50 23.83
N PRO A 269 5.96 -1.37 22.58
CA PRO A 269 5.71 -2.38 21.57
C PRO A 269 6.55 -3.63 21.84
N ALA A 270 6.18 -4.78 21.27
CA ALA A 270 7.04 -5.98 21.23
C ALA A 270 7.96 -5.99 19.99
N GLY A 271 7.79 -4.98 19.12
CA GLY A 271 8.18 -4.94 17.73
C GLY A 271 7.04 -4.25 16.98
N TYR A 272 7.34 -3.54 15.91
CA TYR A 272 6.32 -2.85 15.13
C TYR A 272 6.77 -2.73 13.67
N ASP A 273 5.82 -2.47 12.79
CA ASP A 273 6.10 -2.24 11.38
C ASP A 273 5.78 -0.80 11.00
N ILE A 274 6.54 -0.25 10.06
CA ILE A 274 6.16 0.96 9.34
C ILE A 274 5.89 0.57 7.88
N TYR A 275 4.69 0.86 7.41
CA TYR A 275 4.32 0.70 6.00
C TYR A 275 4.35 2.05 5.31
N THR A 276 5.14 2.21 4.25
CA THR A 276 5.29 3.48 3.53
C THR A 276 4.57 3.46 2.19
N GLU A 277 3.86 4.54 1.86
CA GLU A 277 3.28 4.81 0.54
C GLU A 277 4.11 5.87 -0.19
N MET A 278 4.80 5.47 -1.25
CA MET A 278 5.75 6.34 -1.98
C MET A 278 5.39 6.41 -3.46
N VAL A 279 5.32 7.61 -4.02
CA VAL A 279 5.21 7.83 -5.48
C VAL A 279 6.62 7.99 -6.06
N TYR A 280 6.89 7.26 -7.14
CA TYR A 280 8.16 7.29 -7.87
C TYR A 280 7.96 7.86 -9.28
N GLN A 281 9.05 8.38 -9.84
CA GLN A 281 9.11 8.94 -11.20
C GLN A 281 8.14 10.10 -11.44
N LEU A 282 8.01 10.97 -10.45
CA LEU A 282 7.29 12.23 -10.58
C LEU A 282 7.74 12.97 -11.85
N GLY A 283 6.77 13.41 -12.67
CA GLY A 283 7.07 14.23 -13.84
C GLY A 283 7.85 15.50 -13.45
N ASP A 284 8.33 16.28 -14.44
CA ASP A 284 9.08 17.52 -14.17
C ASP A 284 8.24 18.65 -13.52
N LYS A 285 7.02 18.32 -13.05
CA LYS A 285 6.19 19.23 -12.28
C LYS A 285 6.75 19.29 -10.86
N ASN A 286 7.16 20.48 -10.43
CA ASN A 286 7.51 20.72 -9.04
C ASN A 286 6.24 20.60 -8.19
N TYR A 287 6.19 19.60 -7.32
CA TYR A 287 5.13 19.46 -6.32
C TYR A 287 5.46 20.42 -5.18
N VAL A 288 4.57 21.38 -4.93
CA VAL A 288 4.68 22.42 -3.89
C VAL A 288 3.76 22.08 -2.73
#